data_AF-A0A3R9ZDL6-F1
#
_entry.id   AF-A0A3R9ZDL6-F1
#
_cell.length_a   1.000
_cell.length_b   1.000
_cell.length_c   1.000
_cell.angle_alpha   90.00
_cell.angle_beta   90.00
_cell.angle_gamma   90.00
#
_symmetry.space_group_name_H-M   'P 1'
#
loop_
_entity.id
_entity.type
_entity.pdbx_description
1 polymer ?
#
loop_
_entity_poly.entity_id
_entity_poly.type
_entity_poly.pdbx_seq_one_letter_code
_entity_poly.pdbx_strand_id
1 'polypeptide(L)'
;MTDREPVFIDIDIPGGVIAPGGWEPLAVLADAHGDSLLHVTEAGLLRLYSSASSVGVLLDALADAGYSPAAAGSSAGAGEIGWLEQEDGLVHLGAALPLGTMGAQMARMLDVIEAPVVLCRGRVLRIEGLSESIAEQVVRVLAPQGLIFDVNSPLLAVSACVGAGQCGLALSDVRGDALQAVASGALAAGHTHFVGCGYRCGAPARPHTVYLATGDGEYEVRG
;
A
#
# COMPACT_ATOMS: atom_id res chain seq x y z
N MET A 1 -10.37 10.77 25.90
CA MET A 1 -10.57 9.84 24.76
C MET A 1 -10.13 10.58 23.51
N THR A 2 -8.85 10.96 23.44
CA THR A 2 -8.40 12.11 22.62
C THR A 2 -7.08 11.86 21.90
N ASP A 3 -6.64 10.60 21.78
CA ASP A 3 -5.30 10.26 21.28
C ASP A 3 -5.36 9.23 20.13
N ARG A 4 -6.29 9.42 19.19
CA ARG A 4 -6.50 8.48 18.07
C ARG A 4 -6.78 9.18 16.74
N GLU A 5 -6.20 10.35 16.52
CA GLU A 5 -5.96 10.79 15.14
C GLU A 5 -4.75 9.99 14.63
N PRO A 6 -4.90 9.16 13.59
CA PRO A 6 -3.77 8.42 13.03
C PRO A 6 -2.78 9.41 12.46
N VAL A 7 -1.56 9.40 12.99
CA VAL A 7 -0.46 10.17 12.44
C VAL A 7 0.27 9.28 11.44
N PHE A 8 0.73 9.85 10.34
CA PHE A 8 1.48 9.11 9.35
C PHE A 8 2.67 9.92 8.87
N ILE A 9 3.66 9.20 8.36
CA ILE A 9 4.82 9.78 7.68
C ILE A 9 4.91 9.11 6.33
N ASP A 10 4.83 9.92 5.27
CA ASP A 10 5.30 9.51 3.95
C ASP A 10 6.82 9.60 3.94
N ILE A 11 7.49 8.52 3.55
CA ILE A 11 8.95 8.40 3.55
C ILE A 11 9.48 8.82 2.18
N ASP A 12 10.50 9.66 2.17
CA ASP A 12 11.26 9.99 0.97
C ASP A 12 12.12 8.78 0.58
N ILE A 13 11.68 8.07 -0.45
CA ILE A 13 12.45 7.00 -1.07
C ILE A 13 13.16 7.60 -2.28
N PRO A 14 14.51 7.64 -2.30
CA PRO A 14 15.26 8.25 -3.41
C PRO A 14 14.86 7.66 -4.77
N GLY A 15 14.37 8.53 -5.66
CA GLY A 15 13.88 8.12 -6.99
C GLY A 15 12.67 7.19 -6.97
N GLY A 16 12.04 6.96 -5.82
CA GLY A 16 11.01 5.94 -5.62
C GLY A 16 11.54 4.51 -5.71
N VAL A 17 12.86 4.29 -5.64
CA VAL A 17 13.47 2.97 -5.80
C VAL A 17 14.00 2.47 -4.46
N ILE A 18 13.52 1.30 -4.05
CA ILE A 18 14.08 0.56 -2.92
C ILE A 18 15.09 -0.43 -3.49
N ALA A 19 16.35 -0.20 -3.17
CA ALA A 19 17.45 -1.06 -3.59
C ALA A 19 17.42 -2.40 -2.82
N PRO A 20 18.11 -3.45 -3.31
CA PRO A 20 18.29 -4.70 -2.58
C PRO A 20 18.80 -4.45 -1.14
N GLY A 21 18.15 -5.06 -0.16
CA GLY A 21 18.45 -4.87 1.27
C GLY A 21 17.79 -3.63 1.90
N GLY A 22 17.04 -2.86 1.12
CA GLY A 22 16.34 -1.67 1.60
C GLY A 22 15.02 -1.97 2.31
N TRP A 23 14.43 -3.16 2.10
CA TRP A 23 13.12 -3.49 2.69
C TRP A 23 13.20 -3.87 4.17
N GLU A 24 14.27 -4.55 4.61
CA GLU A 24 14.42 -5.01 5.98
C GLU A 24 14.46 -3.86 6.99
N PRO A 25 15.23 -2.77 6.80
CA PRO A 25 15.17 -1.61 7.69
C PRO A 25 13.76 -1.01 7.77
N LEU A 26 13.04 -0.92 6.64
CA LEU A 26 11.68 -0.40 6.59
C LEU A 26 10.69 -1.32 7.33
N ALA A 27 10.87 -2.63 7.21
CA ALA A 27 10.07 -3.63 7.93
C ALA A 27 10.28 -3.53 9.45
N VAL A 28 11.54 -3.37 9.90
CA VAL A 28 11.87 -3.17 11.31
C VAL A 28 11.24 -1.89 11.84
N LEU A 29 11.29 -0.79 11.09
CA LEU A 29 10.65 0.47 11.48
C LEU A 29 9.13 0.33 11.61
N ALA A 30 8.48 -0.35 10.67
CA ALA A 30 7.05 -0.61 10.73
C ALA A 30 6.67 -1.46 11.96
N ASP A 31 7.44 -2.51 12.25
CA ASP A 31 7.18 -3.43 13.37
C ASP A 31 7.43 -2.76 14.73
N ALA A 32 8.49 -1.96 14.86
CA ALA A 32 8.88 -1.37 16.15
C ALA A 32 8.16 -0.05 16.47
N HIS A 33 7.82 0.74 15.46
CA HIS A 33 7.37 2.13 15.64
C HIS A 33 6.05 2.47 14.92
N GLY A 34 5.52 1.54 14.13
CA GLY A 34 4.30 1.73 13.37
C GLY A 34 3.17 0.75 13.72
N ASP A 35 2.32 0.46 12.74
CA ASP A 35 1.21 -0.50 12.83
C ASP A 35 1.57 -1.88 12.28
N SER A 36 2.87 -2.22 12.23
CA SER A 36 3.42 -3.45 11.63
C SER A 36 3.12 -3.64 10.14
N LEU A 37 2.66 -2.57 9.47
CA LEU A 37 2.36 -2.56 8.05
C LEU A 37 3.16 -1.46 7.35
N LEU A 38 3.59 -1.76 6.13
CA LEU A 38 4.04 -0.78 5.16
C LEU A 38 2.88 -0.45 4.23
N HIS A 39 2.66 0.84 3.99
CA HIS A 39 1.55 1.31 3.17
C HIS A 39 2.10 2.00 1.93
N VAL A 40 1.75 1.53 0.74
CA VAL A 40 1.98 2.26 -0.52
C VAL A 40 0.71 3.05 -0.83
N THR A 41 0.84 4.37 -0.89
CA THR A 41 -0.28 5.26 -1.15
C THR A 41 -0.73 5.21 -2.62
N GLU A 42 -1.91 5.75 -2.93
CA GLU A 42 -2.34 5.93 -4.33
C GLU A 42 -1.37 6.79 -5.14
N ALA A 43 -0.63 7.71 -4.50
CA ALA A 43 0.42 8.52 -5.14
C ALA A 43 1.74 7.74 -5.33
N GLY A 44 1.86 6.51 -4.83
CA GLY A 44 3.07 5.70 -4.93
C GLY A 44 4.16 6.08 -3.92
N LEU A 45 3.78 6.68 -2.80
CA LEU A 45 4.69 6.93 -1.69
C LEU A 45 4.63 5.79 -0.68
N LEU A 46 5.76 5.48 -0.05
CA LEU A 46 5.80 4.60 1.11
C LEU A 46 5.37 5.38 2.35
N ARG A 47 4.50 4.80 3.16
CA ARG A 47 3.91 5.40 4.34
C ARG A 47 3.95 4.44 5.51
N LEU A 48 4.30 4.99 6.68
CA LEU A 48 4.12 4.34 7.97
C LEU A 48 3.08 5.11 8.79
N TYR A 49 2.19 4.38 9.44
CA TYR A 49 1.25 4.94 10.42
C TYR A 49 1.83 4.77 11.82
N SER A 50 1.61 5.76 12.68
CA SER A 50 2.00 5.73 14.09
C SER A 50 0.95 6.47 14.94
N SER A 51 1.09 6.40 16.26
CA SER A 51 0.28 7.20 17.17
C SER A 51 0.89 8.60 17.36
N ALA A 52 0.07 9.56 17.79
CA ALA A 52 0.56 10.90 18.13
C ALA A 52 1.64 10.88 19.22
N SER A 53 1.56 9.94 20.17
CA SER A 53 2.57 9.75 21.21
C SER A 53 3.91 9.20 20.69
N SER A 54 3.91 8.49 19.55
CA SER A 54 5.06 7.72 19.07
C SER A 54 5.69 8.30 17.80
N VAL A 55 5.04 9.26 17.13
CA VAL A 55 5.53 9.85 15.87
C VAL A 55 6.92 10.48 16.00
N GLY A 56 7.23 11.10 17.15
CA GLY A 56 8.57 11.66 17.39
C GLY A 56 9.66 10.58 17.38
N VAL A 57 9.40 9.44 18.03
CA VAL A 57 10.32 8.30 18.04
C VAL A 57 10.48 7.70 16.65
N LEU A 58 9.38 7.63 15.88
CA LEU A 58 9.44 7.16 14.49
C LEU A 58 10.27 8.10 13.60
N LEU A 59 10.17 9.42 13.78
CA LEU A 59 10.99 10.39 13.04
C LEU A 59 12.48 10.23 13.35
N ASP A 60 12.84 10.07 14.62
CA ASP A 60 14.22 9.86 15.03
C ASP A 60 14.76 8.53 14.45
N ALA A 61 13.98 7.45 14.54
CA ALA A 61 14.36 6.15 14.00
C ALA A 61 14.50 6.15 12.47
N LEU A 62 13.64 6.88 11.74
CA LEU A 62 13.78 7.09 10.31
C LEU A 62 15.08 7.81 9.97
N ALA A 63 15.41 8.88 10.70
CA ALA A 63 16.63 9.64 10.49
C ALA A 63 17.89 8.79 10.75
N ASP A 64 17.89 8.00 11.83
CA ASP A 64 18.97 7.06 12.15
C ASP A 64 19.14 5.98 11.06
N ALA A 65 18.04 5.57 10.42
CA ALA A 65 18.04 4.65 9.28
C ALA A 65 18.37 5.34 7.93
N GLY A 66 18.62 6.66 7.93
CA GLY A 66 18.97 7.42 6.73
C GLY A 66 17.79 7.85 5.86
N TYR A 67 16.57 7.80 6.39
CA TYR A 67 15.34 8.24 5.71
C TYR A 67 14.88 9.60 6.22
N SER A 68 14.14 10.32 5.37
CA SER A 68 13.50 11.60 5.69
C SER A 68 12.02 11.56 5.30
N PRO A 69 11.20 12.47 5.84
CA PRO A 69 9.83 12.64 5.36
C PRO A 69 9.81 13.15 3.92
N ALA A 70 8.91 12.60 3.10
CA ALA A 70 8.68 13.06 1.74
C ALA A 70 8.12 14.49 1.70
N ALA A 71 8.47 15.23 0.66
CA ALA A 71 7.89 16.54 0.41
C ALA A 71 6.38 16.45 0.15
N ALA A 72 5.63 17.45 0.63
CA ALA A 72 4.20 17.53 0.40
C ALA A 72 3.88 17.59 -1.10
N GLY A 73 2.95 16.73 -1.55
CA GLY A 73 2.53 16.67 -2.95
C GLY A 73 3.41 15.81 -3.86
N SER A 74 4.43 15.12 -3.33
CA SER A 74 5.19 14.13 -4.09
C SER A 74 4.28 13.03 -4.66
N SER A 75 4.59 12.58 -5.88
CA SER A 75 3.91 11.49 -6.56
C SER A 75 4.90 10.72 -7.41
N ALA A 76 4.80 9.40 -7.39
CA ALA A 76 5.55 8.51 -8.25
C ALA A 76 4.96 8.46 -9.68
N GLY A 77 5.73 7.85 -10.58
CA GLY A 77 5.30 7.54 -11.94
C GLY A 77 4.18 6.50 -11.99
N ALA A 78 3.60 6.32 -13.17
CA ALA A 78 2.68 5.23 -13.44
C ALA A 78 3.40 3.88 -13.36
N GLY A 79 2.77 2.90 -12.72
CA GLY A 79 3.18 1.50 -12.77
C GLY A 79 2.23 0.70 -13.65
N GLU A 80 2.78 -0.25 -14.38
CA GLU A 80 2.00 -1.27 -15.09
C GLU A 80 1.97 -2.54 -14.23
N ILE A 81 0.90 -3.32 -14.31
CA ILE A 81 0.73 -4.59 -13.59
C ILE A 81 0.91 -5.73 -14.58
N GLY A 82 1.64 -6.75 -14.16
CA GLY A 82 1.86 -7.97 -14.94
C GLY A 82 3.32 -8.17 -15.34
N TRP A 83 3.49 -8.94 -16.41
CA TRP A 83 4.78 -9.34 -16.95
C TRP A 83 5.21 -8.38 -18.05
N LEU A 84 6.34 -7.69 -17.87
CA LEU A 84 6.81 -6.63 -18.76
C LEU A 84 8.16 -7.02 -19.35
N GLU A 85 8.14 -7.62 -20.54
CA GLU A 85 9.35 -8.02 -21.27
C GLU A 85 10.17 -6.80 -21.72
N GLN A 86 11.49 -6.89 -21.58
CA GLN A 86 12.43 -5.87 -22.02
C GLN A 86 13.21 -6.34 -23.26
N GLU A 87 13.75 -5.39 -24.04
CA GLU A 87 14.50 -5.70 -25.28
C GLU A 87 15.79 -6.48 -25.02
N ASP A 88 16.35 -6.41 -23.82
CA ASP A 88 17.55 -7.12 -23.38
C ASP A 88 17.28 -8.56 -22.89
N GLY A 89 16.02 -9.01 -22.94
CA GLY A 89 15.59 -10.32 -22.48
C GLY A 89 15.35 -10.42 -20.97
N LEU A 90 15.46 -9.31 -20.23
CA LEU A 90 15.02 -9.24 -18.84
C LEU A 90 13.51 -8.97 -18.75
N VAL A 91 12.98 -9.17 -17.55
CA VAL A 91 11.57 -9.00 -17.22
C VAL A 91 11.45 -8.03 -16.06
N HIS A 92 10.50 -7.11 -16.17
CA HIS A 92 10.02 -6.34 -15.02
C HIS A 92 8.67 -6.92 -14.59
N LEU A 93 8.48 -7.08 -13.29
CA LEU A 93 7.22 -7.57 -12.73
C LEU A 93 6.49 -6.44 -12.03
N GLY A 94 5.32 -6.08 -12.54
CA GLY A 94 4.39 -5.18 -11.89
C GLY A 94 3.41 -5.93 -11.00
N ALA A 95 3.39 -5.63 -9.70
CA ALA A 95 2.44 -6.19 -8.75
C ALA A 95 1.75 -5.08 -7.95
N ALA A 96 0.43 -5.14 -7.85
CA ALA A 96 -0.31 -4.27 -6.95
C ALA A 96 -0.42 -4.86 -5.54
N LEU A 97 -0.50 -3.98 -4.55
CA LEU A 97 -0.82 -4.32 -3.17
C LEU A 97 -2.33 -4.19 -2.92
N PRO A 98 -2.98 -5.22 -2.35
CA PRO A 98 -4.38 -5.11 -1.93
C PRO A 98 -4.50 -3.99 -0.90
N LEU A 99 -5.34 -2.99 -1.20
CA LEU A 99 -5.54 -1.79 -0.39
C LEU A 99 -4.25 -1.01 -0.05
N GLY A 100 -3.14 -1.28 -0.74
CA GLY A 100 -1.85 -0.63 -0.53
C GLY A 100 -1.06 -1.12 0.65
N THR A 101 -1.44 -2.21 1.29
CA THR A 101 -0.78 -2.65 2.51
C THR A 101 0.04 -3.90 2.28
N MET A 102 1.19 -3.97 2.94
CA MET A 102 1.94 -5.22 3.08
C MET A 102 2.59 -5.30 4.45
N GLY A 103 2.69 -6.52 5.00
CA GLY A 103 3.37 -6.75 6.26
C GLY A 103 4.89 -6.88 6.11
N ALA A 104 5.58 -6.86 7.25
CA ALA A 104 7.03 -7.04 7.33
C ALA A 104 7.54 -8.34 6.66
N GLN A 105 6.74 -9.42 6.68
CA GLN A 105 7.08 -10.65 5.98
C GLN A 105 7.20 -10.46 4.46
N MET A 106 6.29 -9.69 3.86
CA MET A 106 6.33 -9.41 2.41
C MET A 106 7.54 -8.56 2.06
N ALA A 107 7.82 -7.52 2.86
CA ALA A 107 9.01 -6.69 2.70
C ALA A 107 10.29 -7.54 2.73
N ARG A 108 10.41 -8.47 3.69
CA ARG A 108 11.52 -9.43 3.74
C ARG A 108 11.61 -10.34 2.53
N MET A 109 10.47 -10.81 1.99
CA MET A 109 10.47 -11.60 0.76
C MET A 109 10.96 -10.78 -0.44
N LEU A 110 10.62 -9.49 -0.52
CA LEU A 110 11.09 -8.61 -1.59
C LEU A 110 12.61 -8.41 -1.55
N ASP A 111 13.21 -8.31 -0.35
CA ASP A 111 14.68 -8.24 -0.21
C ASP A 111 15.39 -9.50 -0.70
N VAL A 112 14.81 -10.68 -0.47
CA VAL A 112 15.39 -11.98 -0.91
C VAL A 112 15.47 -12.09 -2.44
N ILE A 113 14.68 -11.33 -3.19
CA ILE A 113 14.72 -11.31 -4.65
C ILE A 113 16.03 -10.66 -5.15
N GLU A 114 16.67 -9.84 -4.30
CA GLU A 114 17.89 -9.09 -4.63
C GLU A 114 17.75 -8.20 -5.88
N ALA A 115 16.53 -7.72 -6.14
CA ALA A 115 16.20 -6.85 -7.27
C ALA A 115 15.71 -5.48 -6.79
N PRO A 116 16.01 -4.38 -7.51
CA PRO A 116 15.44 -3.08 -7.23
C PRO A 116 13.91 -3.11 -7.38
N VAL A 117 13.20 -2.44 -6.46
CA VAL A 117 11.74 -2.29 -6.52
C VAL A 117 11.37 -0.82 -6.61
N VAL A 118 10.66 -0.46 -7.68
CA VAL A 118 10.15 0.89 -7.91
C VAL A 118 8.72 1.01 -7.36
N LEU A 119 8.51 1.99 -6.49
CA LEU A 119 7.19 2.37 -6.02
C LEU A 119 6.49 3.20 -7.10
N CYS A 120 5.28 2.79 -7.44
CA CYS A 120 4.49 3.40 -8.49
C CYS A 120 3.12 3.84 -7.97
N ARG A 121 2.56 4.90 -8.56
CA ARG A 121 1.18 5.33 -8.25
C ARG A 121 0.19 4.19 -8.54
N GLY A 122 -0.96 4.23 -7.89
CA GLY A 122 -1.93 3.13 -7.95
C GLY A 122 -1.54 1.93 -7.08
N ARG A 123 -0.59 2.11 -6.14
CA ARG A 123 -0.15 1.10 -5.16
C ARG A 123 0.53 -0.11 -5.81
N VAL A 124 1.32 0.19 -6.84
CA VAL A 124 2.05 -0.80 -7.62
C VAL A 124 3.51 -0.81 -7.18
N LEU A 125 4.07 -2.02 -7.05
CA LEU A 125 5.49 -2.31 -6.93
C LEU A 125 5.95 -2.83 -8.29
N ARG A 126 7.01 -2.26 -8.86
CA ARG A 126 7.67 -2.81 -10.06
C ARG A 126 9.03 -3.38 -9.68
N ILE A 127 9.17 -4.69 -9.77
CA ILE A 127 10.42 -5.41 -9.49
C ILE A 127 11.21 -5.47 -10.80
N GLU A 128 12.41 -4.89 -10.81
CA GLU A 128 13.16 -4.62 -12.04
C GLU A 128 14.18 -5.72 -12.36
N GLY A 129 14.47 -5.89 -13.65
CA GLY A 129 15.65 -6.59 -14.16
C GLY A 129 15.76 -8.08 -13.84
N LEU A 130 14.64 -8.81 -13.76
CA LEU A 130 14.66 -10.24 -13.46
C LEU A 130 14.94 -11.06 -14.73
N SER A 131 15.63 -12.20 -14.60
CA SER A 131 15.54 -13.21 -15.65
C SER A 131 14.14 -13.84 -15.66
N GLU A 132 13.69 -14.34 -16.81
CA GLU A 132 12.40 -15.03 -16.95
C GLU A 132 12.21 -16.14 -15.89
N SER A 133 13.22 -16.98 -15.67
CA SER A 133 13.14 -18.05 -14.68
C SER A 133 12.94 -17.53 -13.25
N ILE A 134 13.57 -16.40 -12.90
CA ILE A 134 13.40 -15.79 -11.57
C ILE A 134 12.03 -15.10 -11.48
N ALA A 135 11.61 -14.39 -12.51
CA ALA A 135 10.30 -13.76 -12.57
C ALA A 135 9.17 -14.79 -12.37
N GLU A 136 9.25 -15.97 -13.00
CA GLU A 136 8.29 -17.05 -12.76
C GLU A 136 8.24 -17.48 -11.29
N GLN A 137 9.39 -17.63 -10.63
CA GLN A 137 9.43 -18.02 -9.22
C GLN A 137 8.85 -16.91 -8.33
N VAL A 138 9.15 -15.65 -8.61
CA VAL A 138 8.60 -14.50 -7.89
C VAL A 138 7.08 -14.52 -7.95
N VAL A 139 6.48 -14.69 -9.14
CA VAL A 139 5.02 -14.77 -9.27
C VAL A 139 4.46 -15.97 -8.49
N ARG A 140 5.08 -17.14 -8.60
CA ARG A 140 4.66 -18.37 -7.90
C ARG A 140 4.68 -18.24 -6.38
N VAL A 141 5.62 -17.47 -5.83
CA VAL A 141 5.78 -17.28 -4.38
C VAL A 141 4.94 -16.12 -3.88
N LEU A 142 4.98 -14.96 -4.54
CA LEU A 142 4.37 -13.74 -4.00
C LEU A 142 2.88 -13.63 -4.30
N ALA A 143 2.37 -14.20 -5.40
CA ALA A 143 0.94 -14.14 -5.69
C ALA A 143 0.09 -14.86 -4.63
N PRO A 144 0.45 -16.08 -4.16
CA PRO A 144 -0.24 -16.71 -3.03
C PRO A 144 -0.13 -15.95 -1.70
N GLN A 145 0.87 -15.08 -1.56
CA GLN A 145 1.05 -14.22 -0.38
C GLN A 145 0.27 -12.90 -0.50
N GLY A 146 -0.49 -12.69 -1.58
CA GLY A 146 -1.42 -11.59 -1.75
C GLY A 146 -0.99 -10.49 -2.72
N LEU A 147 0.20 -10.58 -3.35
CA LEU A 147 0.54 -9.65 -4.44
C LEU A 147 -0.30 -9.93 -5.67
N ILE A 148 -0.77 -8.87 -6.32
CA ILE A 148 -1.68 -8.97 -7.46
C ILE A 148 -0.90 -8.70 -8.74
N PHE A 149 -0.69 -9.75 -9.54
CA PHE A 149 -0.04 -9.67 -10.86
C PHE A 149 -1.04 -9.66 -12.02
N ASP A 150 -2.34 -9.79 -11.76
CA ASP A 150 -3.40 -9.71 -12.77
C ASP A 150 -4.01 -8.29 -12.80
N VAL A 151 -3.85 -7.61 -13.92
CA VAL A 151 -4.40 -6.27 -14.18
C VAL A 151 -5.94 -6.23 -14.17
N ASN A 152 -6.60 -7.39 -14.28
CA ASN A 152 -8.06 -7.50 -14.24
C ASN A 152 -8.59 -7.83 -12.85
N SER A 153 -7.72 -7.90 -11.82
CA SER A 153 -8.15 -8.24 -10.48
C SER A 153 -9.17 -7.22 -9.94
N PRO A 154 -10.32 -7.67 -9.41
CA PRO A 154 -11.35 -6.76 -8.88
C PRO A 154 -10.86 -5.98 -7.64
N LEU A 155 -9.80 -6.45 -6.97
CA LEU A 155 -9.16 -5.74 -5.85
C LEU A 155 -8.51 -4.41 -6.29
N LEU A 156 -8.21 -4.24 -7.58
CA LEU A 156 -7.67 -2.99 -8.11
C LEU A 156 -8.73 -1.88 -8.19
N ALA A 157 -10.00 -2.25 -8.28
CA ALA A 157 -11.12 -1.32 -8.32
C ALA A 157 -11.53 -0.86 -6.91
N VAL A 158 -10.78 -1.20 -5.86
CA VAL A 158 -11.12 -0.85 -4.48
C VAL A 158 -9.96 -0.18 -3.77
N SER A 159 -10.31 0.79 -2.94
CA SER A 159 -9.41 1.41 -1.98
C SER A 159 -10.16 1.67 -0.67
N ALA A 160 -9.43 1.87 0.42
CA ALA A 160 -10.04 2.17 1.70
C ALA A 160 -9.12 3.08 2.53
N CYS A 161 -9.70 3.85 3.44
CA CYS A 161 -8.89 4.46 4.50
C CYS A 161 -8.41 3.39 5.50
N VAL A 162 -7.64 3.78 6.52
CA VAL A 162 -7.11 2.80 7.49
C VAL A 162 -8.18 2.13 8.35
N GLY A 163 -9.36 2.72 8.49
CA GLY A 163 -10.49 2.10 9.19
C GLY A 163 -10.41 2.06 10.70
N ALA A 164 -11.40 1.40 11.29
CA ALA A 164 -11.42 1.10 12.72
C ALA A 164 -10.27 0.15 13.06
N GLY A 165 -9.68 0.33 14.24
CA GLY A 165 -8.45 -0.35 14.67
C GLY A 165 -7.22 0.57 14.63
N GLN A 166 -7.09 1.38 13.58
CA GLN A 166 -5.97 2.32 13.40
C GLN A 166 -6.41 3.79 13.48
N CYS A 167 -7.69 4.09 13.20
CA CYS A 167 -8.25 5.42 13.33
C CYS A 167 -9.40 5.45 14.34
N GLY A 168 -9.33 6.36 15.33
CA GLY A 168 -10.39 6.50 16.33
C GLY A 168 -11.66 7.20 15.82
N LEU A 169 -11.60 7.80 14.64
CA LEU A 169 -12.74 8.45 13.99
C LEU A 169 -13.55 7.48 13.13
N ALA A 170 -12.99 6.33 12.78
CA ALA A 170 -13.63 5.38 11.87
C ALA A 170 -14.71 4.56 12.58
N LEU A 171 -15.84 4.36 11.91
CA LEU A 171 -17.01 3.65 12.44
C LEU A 171 -17.06 2.16 12.08
N SER A 172 -16.24 1.70 11.13
CA SER A 172 -16.19 0.29 10.68
C SER A 172 -14.77 -0.14 10.31
N ASP A 173 -14.52 -1.46 10.29
CA ASP A 173 -13.35 -2.07 9.63
C ASP A 173 -13.51 -2.00 8.11
N VAL A 174 -13.33 -0.80 7.57
CA VAL A 174 -13.49 -0.53 6.14
C VAL A 174 -12.56 -1.33 5.23
N ARG A 175 -11.43 -1.83 5.75
CA ARG A 175 -10.50 -2.64 4.96
C ARG A 175 -11.01 -4.07 4.89
N GLY A 176 -11.44 -4.65 6.00
CA GLY A 176 -12.12 -5.95 6.02
C GLY A 176 -13.38 -5.95 5.16
N ASP A 177 -14.22 -4.93 5.32
CA ASP A 177 -15.47 -4.78 4.57
C ASP A 177 -15.23 -4.64 3.07
N ALA A 178 -14.21 -3.87 2.66
CA ALA A 178 -13.80 -3.73 1.27
C ALA A 178 -13.40 -5.07 0.64
N LEU A 179 -12.57 -5.86 1.34
CA LEU A 179 -12.15 -7.18 0.86
C LEU A 179 -13.33 -8.14 0.76
N GLN A 180 -14.25 -8.11 1.73
CA GLN A 180 -15.46 -8.92 1.71
C GLN A 180 -16.40 -8.54 0.57
N ALA A 181 -16.55 -7.25 0.28
CA ALA A 181 -17.36 -6.76 -0.83
C ALA A 181 -16.82 -7.21 -2.19
N VAL A 182 -15.49 -7.21 -2.36
CA VAL A 182 -14.83 -7.76 -3.56
C VAL A 182 -15.06 -9.27 -3.65
N ALA A 183 -14.82 -10.01 -2.57
CA ALA A 183 -14.96 -11.47 -2.56
C ALA A 183 -16.40 -11.95 -2.84
N SER A 184 -17.40 -11.18 -2.43
CA SER A 184 -18.82 -11.45 -2.69
C SER A 184 -19.30 -11.00 -4.07
N GLY A 185 -18.49 -10.25 -4.82
CA GLY A 185 -18.91 -9.66 -6.10
C GLY A 185 -20.00 -8.59 -5.95
N ALA A 186 -20.15 -7.99 -4.77
CA ALA A 186 -21.23 -7.06 -4.44
C ALA A 186 -21.00 -5.62 -4.92
N LEU A 187 -19.83 -5.33 -5.49
CA LEU A 187 -19.45 -3.99 -5.91
C LEU A 187 -20.01 -3.65 -7.30
N ALA A 188 -20.51 -2.42 -7.43
CA ALA A 188 -20.89 -1.87 -8.72
C ALA A 188 -19.66 -1.64 -9.62
N ALA A 189 -19.90 -1.43 -10.91
CA ALA A 189 -18.84 -1.11 -11.85
C ALA A 189 -18.15 0.22 -11.50
N GLY A 190 -16.83 0.27 -11.70
CA GLY A 190 -16.01 1.43 -11.41
C GLY A 190 -15.24 1.32 -10.09
N HIS A 191 -14.47 2.37 -9.78
CA HIS A 191 -13.66 2.39 -8.56
C HIS A 191 -14.53 2.67 -7.33
N THR A 192 -14.29 1.94 -6.24
CA THR A 192 -14.97 2.14 -4.95
C THR A 192 -13.97 2.50 -3.87
N HIS A 193 -14.31 3.48 -3.04
CA HIS A 193 -13.54 3.90 -1.88
C HIS A 193 -14.34 3.74 -0.59
N PHE A 194 -13.91 2.83 0.28
CA PHE A 194 -14.50 2.62 1.60
C PHE A 194 -13.90 3.59 2.61
N VAL A 195 -14.76 4.33 3.31
CA VAL A 195 -14.34 5.40 4.24
C VAL A 195 -15.03 5.26 5.58
N GLY A 196 -14.24 5.25 6.64
CA GLY A 196 -14.76 5.02 8.00
C GLY A 196 -15.44 6.24 8.61
N CYS A 197 -15.25 7.43 8.04
CA CYS A 197 -15.78 8.69 8.57
C CYS A 197 -15.88 9.78 7.49
N GLY A 198 -16.44 10.93 7.85
CA GLY A 198 -16.69 12.06 6.95
C GLY A 198 -15.44 12.71 6.33
N TYR A 199 -14.23 12.43 6.84
CA TYR A 199 -12.98 12.99 6.30
C TYR A 199 -12.52 12.34 5.00
N ARG A 200 -12.95 11.10 4.71
CA ARG A 200 -12.65 10.39 3.45
C ARG A 200 -11.16 10.33 3.09
N CYS A 201 -10.32 10.08 4.10
CA CYS A 201 -8.87 10.05 3.94
C CYS A 201 -8.43 9.03 2.88
N GLY A 202 -7.51 9.43 2.00
CA GLY A 202 -6.99 8.53 0.96
C GLY A 202 -7.90 8.38 -0.26
N ALA A 203 -8.92 9.23 -0.41
CA ALA A 203 -9.78 9.25 -1.59
C ALA A 203 -8.94 9.34 -2.87
N PRO A 204 -9.17 8.45 -3.86
CA PRO A 204 -8.48 8.51 -5.14
C PRO A 204 -8.78 9.83 -5.87
N ALA A 205 -7.80 10.34 -6.62
CA ALA A 205 -7.99 11.52 -7.47
C ALA A 205 -8.87 11.25 -8.72
N ARG A 206 -9.17 9.97 -9.00
CA ARG A 206 -10.03 9.54 -10.11
C ARG A 206 -11.50 9.43 -9.65
N PRO A 207 -12.48 9.47 -10.57
CA PRO A 207 -13.88 9.22 -10.24
C PRO A 207 -14.05 7.90 -9.49
N HIS A 208 -14.82 7.93 -8.40
CA HIS A 208 -15.04 6.76 -7.55
C HIS A 208 -16.36 6.88 -6.79
N THR A 209 -16.95 5.73 -6.47
CA THR A 209 -18.07 5.61 -5.54
C THR A 209 -17.55 5.56 -4.11
N VAL A 210 -18.15 6.33 -3.22
CA VAL A 210 -17.81 6.36 -1.80
C VAL A 210 -18.77 5.48 -1.02
N TYR A 211 -18.23 4.53 -0.25
CA TYR A 211 -18.96 3.75 0.75
C TYR A 211 -18.62 4.34 2.11
N LEU A 212 -19.48 5.20 2.64
CA LEU A 212 -19.28 5.91 3.90
C LEU A 212 -19.90 5.10 5.05
N ALA A 213 -19.06 4.66 5.98
CA ALA A 213 -19.53 3.98 7.18
C ALA A 213 -20.44 4.90 8.01
N THR A 214 -21.61 4.40 8.37
CA THR A 214 -22.58 5.02 9.29
C THR A 214 -22.64 4.30 10.63
N GLY A 215 -22.08 3.09 10.68
CA GLY A 215 -21.98 2.19 11.82
C GLY A 215 -21.06 1.02 11.46
N ASP A 216 -20.87 0.07 12.37
CA ASP A 216 -20.04 -1.11 12.14
C ASP A 216 -20.72 -2.02 11.09
N GLY A 217 -20.06 -2.22 9.95
CA GLY A 217 -20.58 -2.94 8.78
C GLY A 217 -21.71 -2.23 8.01
N GLU A 218 -22.07 -0.99 8.39
CA GLU A 218 -23.19 -0.25 7.79
C GLU A 218 -22.70 0.92 6.93
N TYR A 219 -23.21 1.05 5.70
CA TYR A 219 -22.70 2.00 4.71
C TYR A 219 -23.77 2.79 3.97
N GLU A 220 -23.52 4.08 3.79
CA GLU A 220 -24.19 4.93 2.81
C GLU A 220 -23.34 5.01 1.53
N VAL A 221 -23.93 4.74 0.37
CA VAL A 221 -23.24 4.75 -0.94
C VAL A 221 -23.51 6.06 -1.69
N ARG A 222 -22.45 6.73 -2.14
CA ARG A 222 -22.53 7.99 -2.90
C ARG A 222 -21.63 7.94 -4.14
N GLY A 223 -22.16 8.29 -5.31
CA GLY A 223 -21.42 8.38 -6.59
C GLY A 223 -20.91 9.78 -6.89
#